data_AF-A0A356QQ98-F1
#
_entry.id   AF-A0A356QQ98-F1
#
_cell.length_a   1.000
_cell.length_b   1.000
_cell.length_c   1.000
_cell.angle_alpha   90.00
_cell.angle_beta   90.00
_cell.angle_gamma   90.00
#
_symmetry.space_group_name_H-M   'P 1'
#
loop_
_entity.id
_entity.type
_entity.pdbx_description
1 polymer ?
#
loop_
_entity_poly.entity_id
_entity_poly.type
_entity_poly.pdbx_seq_one_letter_code
_entity_poly.pdbx_strand_id
1 'polypeptide(L)'
;PDEAARFVEATGVDALAVAIGTSHGAYKFSRKPDGDVLAMKRIEEIHAKLPNCHLVMHGSSSVPQELQDIINKYGGEMPQTYGVPVEEIQRGIKHGVRKINVDTDCRMAITGAIRKVLAESPAKFDPRDYLKPARAAMQKVCAERMVQFGQAGNAGKVPVITLDEMAKRYG
;
A
#
# COMPACT_ATOMS: atom_id res chain seq x y z
N PRO A 1 -21.32 -0.90 7.97
CA PRO A 1 -21.47 -2.28 7.43
C PRO A 1 -22.70 -2.46 6.56
N ASP A 2 -23.86 -1.94 7.00
CA ASP A 2 -25.11 -2.11 6.25
C ASP A 2 -25.12 -1.41 4.89
N GLU A 3 -24.58 -0.19 4.83
CA GLU A 3 -24.39 0.53 3.56
C GLU A 3 -23.48 -0.23 2.59
N ALA A 4 -22.38 -0.81 3.09
CA ALA A 4 -21.50 -1.64 2.27
C ALA A 4 -22.25 -2.82 1.66
N ALA A 5 -23.07 -3.52 2.46
CA ALA A 5 -23.87 -4.63 1.97
C ALA A 5 -24.89 -4.20 0.90
N ARG A 6 -25.65 -3.13 1.16
CA ARG A 6 -26.60 -2.58 0.18
C ARG A 6 -25.89 -2.15 -1.11
N PHE A 7 -24.71 -1.55 -0.99
CA PHE A 7 -23.95 -1.09 -2.16
C PHE A 7 -23.46 -2.28 -3.00
N VAL A 8 -22.89 -3.32 -2.38
CA VAL A 8 -22.42 -4.51 -3.10
C VAL A 8 -23.58 -5.24 -3.77
N GLU A 9 -24.71 -5.39 -3.07
CA GLU A 9 -25.93 -5.98 -3.64
C GLU A 9 -26.46 -5.19 -4.84
N ALA A 10 -26.52 -3.85 -4.73
CA ALA A 10 -27.06 -3.00 -5.78
C ALA A 10 -26.15 -2.88 -7.01
N THR A 11 -24.84 -3.10 -6.87
CA THR A 11 -23.86 -2.78 -7.92
C THR A 11 -23.15 -4.00 -8.50
N GLY A 12 -23.08 -5.12 -7.76
CA GLY A 12 -22.36 -6.31 -8.20
C GLY A 12 -20.84 -6.13 -8.33
N VAL A 13 -20.25 -5.13 -7.66
CA VAL A 13 -18.80 -4.86 -7.76
C VAL A 13 -17.95 -6.03 -7.27
N ASP A 14 -16.86 -6.33 -7.98
CA ASP A 14 -15.91 -7.40 -7.62
C ASP A 14 -15.08 -7.09 -6.37
N ALA A 15 -14.88 -5.80 -6.10
CA ALA A 15 -14.12 -5.34 -4.95
C ALA A 15 -14.68 -4.04 -4.39
N LEU A 16 -14.69 -3.93 -3.06
CA LEU A 16 -15.20 -2.78 -2.34
C LEU A 16 -14.09 -2.04 -1.59
N ALA A 17 -13.85 -0.78 -1.97
CA ALA A 17 -13.01 0.11 -1.18
C ALA A 17 -13.79 0.65 0.03
N VAL A 18 -13.17 0.58 1.21
CA VAL A 18 -13.79 1.02 2.47
C VAL A 18 -12.95 2.10 3.14
N ALA A 19 -13.62 3.11 3.69
CA ALA A 19 -12.98 4.15 4.48
C ALA A 19 -12.80 3.69 5.93
N ILE A 20 -11.56 3.66 6.41
CA ILE A 20 -11.21 3.12 7.74
C ILE A 20 -10.33 4.07 8.56
N GLY A 21 -10.34 5.36 8.23
CA GLY A 21 -9.45 6.36 8.84
C GLY A 21 -8.11 6.54 8.12
N THR A 22 -7.91 5.91 6.95
CA THR A 22 -6.73 6.17 6.10
C THR A 22 -6.94 7.41 5.21
N SER A 23 -5.84 8.08 4.88
CA SER A 23 -5.79 9.21 3.94
C SER A 23 -4.66 9.02 2.91
N HIS A 24 -4.66 9.81 1.84
CA HIS A 24 -3.59 9.79 0.82
C HIS A 24 -2.33 10.55 1.29
N GLY A 25 -1.18 10.27 0.68
CA GLY A 25 0.09 10.97 0.97
C GLY A 25 0.88 10.42 2.16
N ALA A 26 1.93 11.14 2.56
CA ALA A 26 2.82 10.76 3.67
C ALA A 26 2.27 11.18 5.04
N TYR A 27 1.55 12.30 5.10
CA TYR A 27 1.05 12.90 6.33
C TYR A 27 -0.28 12.29 6.77
N LYS A 28 -0.27 10.98 7.09
CA LYS A 28 -1.49 10.28 7.49
C LYS A 28 -1.80 10.51 8.96
N PHE A 29 -0.78 10.41 9.81
CA PHE A 29 -0.92 10.53 11.25
C PHE A 29 0.20 11.42 11.83
N SER A 30 -0.16 12.27 12.79
CA SER A 30 0.77 13.12 13.56
C SER A 30 1.44 12.38 14.71
N ARG A 31 0.89 11.22 15.11
CA ARG A 31 1.43 10.29 16.09
C ARG A 31 1.46 8.89 15.51
N LYS A 32 2.30 8.00 16.07
CA LYS A 32 2.28 6.59 15.69
C LYS A 32 0.86 6.05 15.89
N PRO A 33 0.20 5.54 14.84
CA PRO A 33 -1.16 5.06 14.95
C PRO A 33 -1.21 3.81 15.83
N ASP A 34 -2.27 3.72 16.61
CA ASP A 34 -2.69 2.58 17.41
C ASP A 34 -4.05 2.06 16.90
N GLY A 35 -4.59 1.04 17.58
CA GLY A 35 -5.87 0.43 17.22
C GLY A 35 -7.09 1.37 17.29
N ASP A 36 -6.93 2.57 17.84
CA ASP A 36 -8.00 3.58 17.91
C ASP A 36 -8.04 4.48 16.67
N VAL A 37 -6.94 4.59 15.93
CA VAL A 37 -6.82 5.48 14.76
C VAL A 37 -7.35 4.82 13.49
N LEU A 38 -7.17 3.50 13.37
CA LEU A 38 -7.65 2.72 12.23
C LEU A 38 -8.90 1.94 12.63
N ALA A 39 -10.00 2.15 11.92
CA ALA A 39 -11.29 1.52 12.21
C ALA A 39 -11.31 0.04 11.78
N MET A 40 -10.39 -0.79 12.29
CA MET A 40 -10.22 -2.18 11.89
C MET A 40 -11.42 -3.04 12.26
N LYS A 41 -12.07 -2.77 13.40
CA LYS A 41 -13.34 -3.39 13.76
C LYS A 41 -14.40 -3.20 12.66
N ARG A 42 -14.37 -2.08 11.94
CA ARG A 42 -15.31 -1.81 10.84
C ARG A 42 -15.04 -2.73 9.64
N ILE A 43 -13.78 -3.05 9.34
CA ILE A 43 -13.44 -4.06 8.31
C ILE A 43 -13.98 -5.42 8.73
N GLU A 44 -13.76 -5.82 9.98
CA GLU A 44 -14.22 -7.11 10.52
C GLU A 44 -15.74 -7.24 10.42
N GLU A 45 -16.48 -6.21 10.83
CA GLU A 45 -17.94 -6.16 10.72
C GLU A 45 -18.44 -6.22 9.26
N ILE A 46 -17.75 -5.53 8.33
CA ILE A 46 -18.09 -5.58 6.90
C ILE A 46 -17.83 -6.98 6.34
N HIS A 47 -16.68 -7.58 6.65
CA HIS A 47 -16.33 -8.91 6.18
C HIS A 47 -17.27 -9.99 6.74
N ALA A 48 -17.65 -9.90 8.02
CA ALA A 48 -18.63 -10.81 8.60
C ALA A 48 -19.98 -10.78 7.86
N LYS A 49 -20.39 -9.60 7.38
CA LYS A 49 -21.62 -9.43 6.60
C LYS A 49 -21.45 -9.79 5.12
N LEU A 50 -20.26 -9.61 4.56
CA LEU A 50 -19.91 -9.84 3.16
C LEU A 50 -18.70 -10.77 3.05
N PRO A 51 -18.84 -12.06 3.44
CA PRO A 51 -17.70 -12.97 3.53
C PRO A 51 -17.00 -13.22 2.19
N ASN A 52 -17.73 -13.05 1.08
CA ASN A 52 -17.24 -13.31 -0.27
C ASN A 52 -16.80 -12.03 -1.01
N CYS A 53 -17.01 -10.84 -0.45
CA CYS A 53 -16.60 -9.59 -1.08
C CYS A 53 -15.11 -9.33 -0.84
N HIS A 54 -14.38 -8.95 -1.88
CA HIS A 54 -12.97 -8.56 -1.75
C HIS A 54 -12.86 -7.10 -1.29
N LEU A 55 -12.28 -6.87 -0.11
CA LEU A 55 -12.12 -5.51 0.41
C LEU A 55 -10.81 -4.87 -0.07
N VAL A 56 -10.85 -3.55 -0.25
CA VAL A 56 -9.70 -2.74 -0.68
C VAL A 56 -9.37 -1.70 0.39
N MET A 57 -8.11 -1.67 0.79
CA MET A 57 -7.57 -0.60 1.65
C MET A 57 -6.88 0.46 0.79
N HIS A 58 -7.40 1.69 0.84
CA HIS A 58 -6.81 2.86 0.20
C HIS A 58 -5.83 3.56 1.15
N GLY A 59 -4.90 4.34 0.58
CA GLY A 59 -3.98 5.16 1.38
C GLY A 59 -3.13 4.37 2.36
N SER A 60 -2.72 3.15 2.01
CA SER A 60 -2.15 2.17 2.95
C SER A 60 -0.62 2.10 2.93
N SER A 61 0.05 3.15 2.46
CA SER A 61 1.49 3.28 2.58
C SER A 61 1.90 3.38 4.06
N SER A 62 2.98 2.69 4.44
CA SER A 62 3.42 2.58 5.84
C SER A 62 4.36 3.70 6.28
N VAL A 63 4.91 4.47 5.34
CA VAL A 63 5.80 5.61 5.56
C VAL A 63 6.98 5.21 6.48
N PRO A 64 7.84 4.25 6.05
CA PRO A 64 8.93 3.75 6.88
C PRO A 64 9.85 4.85 7.41
N GLN A 65 10.23 4.76 8.69
CA GLN A 65 11.13 5.74 9.31
C GLN A 65 12.46 5.85 8.58
N GLU A 66 13.05 4.73 8.17
CA GLU A 66 14.32 4.70 7.44
C GLU A 66 14.29 5.54 6.15
N LEU A 67 13.14 5.63 5.49
CA LEU A 67 13.00 6.43 4.27
C LEU A 67 12.88 7.92 4.58
N GLN A 68 12.21 8.29 5.68
CA GLN A 68 12.19 9.66 6.19
C GLN A 68 13.60 10.12 6.56
N ASP A 69 14.33 9.26 7.28
CA ASP A 69 15.71 9.53 7.74
C ASP A 69 16.66 9.72 6.56
N ILE A 70 16.59 8.86 5.53
CA ILE A 70 17.40 9.00 4.32
C ILE A 70 17.07 10.31 3.60
N ILE A 71 15.79 10.64 3.43
CA ILE A 71 15.40 11.88 2.75
C ILE A 71 15.95 13.09 3.51
N ASN A 72 15.76 13.13 4.83
CA ASN A 72 16.20 14.25 5.66
C ASN A 72 17.72 14.36 5.75
N LYS A 73 18.43 13.23 5.84
CA LYS A 73 19.90 13.20 5.83
C LYS A 73 20.50 13.85 4.59
N TYR A 74 19.85 13.73 3.43
CA TYR A 74 20.34 14.25 2.15
C TYR A 74 19.51 15.47 1.67
N GLY A 75 19.31 16.43 2.58
CA GLY A 75 18.77 17.76 2.28
C GLY A 75 17.26 17.81 2.05
N GLY A 76 16.52 16.81 2.55
CA GLY A 76 15.07 16.86 2.65
C GLY A 76 14.61 17.45 3.99
N GLU A 77 13.36 17.90 4.03
CA GLU A 77 12.73 18.50 5.23
C GLU A 77 11.36 17.86 5.49
N MET A 78 11.32 16.53 5.52
CA MET A 78 10.11 15.81 5.89
C MET A 78 9.90 15.91 7.41
N PRO A 79 8.79 16.52 7.87
CA PRO A 79 8.45 16.45 9.28
C PRO A 79 8.10 15.01 9.67
N GLN A 80 8.31 14.67 10.95
CA GLN A 80 8.00 13.35 11.47
C GLN A 80 6.53 13.01 11.18
N THR A 81 6.32 11.88 10.53
CA THR A 81 4.97 11.39 10.24
C THR A 81 4.94 9.86 10.24
N TYR A 82 3.74 9.30 10.21
CA TYR A 82 3.50 7.88 10.33
C TYR A 82 2.47 7.45 9.30
N GLY A 83 2.70 6.28 8.69
CA GLY A 83 1.76 5.64 7.78
C GLY A 83 0.96 4.54 8.47
N VAL A 84 0.32 3.68 7.67
CA VAL A 84 -0.45 2.54 8.19
C VAL A 84 0.51 1.43 8.64
N PRO A 85 0.43 0.95 9.90
CA PRO A 85 1.28 -0.13 10.38
C PRO A 85 1.04 -1.43 9.58
N VAL A 86 2.12 -2.17 9.32
CA VAL A 86 2.04 -3.41 8.53
C VAL A 86 1.19 -4.46 9.23
N GLU A 87 1.27 -4.52 10.54
CA GLU A 87 0.48 -5.40 11.41
C GLU A 87 -1.04 -5.17 11.26
N GLU A 88 -1.47 -3.91 11.09
CA GLU A 88 -2.89 -3.58 10.88
C GLU A 88 -3.33 -3.92 9.45
N ILE A 89 -2.45 -3.76 8.46
CA ILE A 89 -2.71 -4.24 7.10
C ILE A 89 -2.88 -5.76 7.10
N GLN A 90 -1.99 -6.48 7.79
CA GLN A 90 -2.07 -7.94 7.94
C GLN A 90 -3.34 -8.37 8.68
N ARG A 91 -3.78 -7.62 9.70
CA ARG A 91 -5.09 -7.82 10.32
C ARG A 91 -6.22 -7.64 9.32
N GLY A 92 -6.18 -6.61 8.47
CA GLY A 92 -7.15 -6.43 7.38
C GLY A 92 -7.17 -7.61 6.40
N ILE A 93 -6.00 -8.14 6.04
CA ILE A 93 -5.88 -9.29 5.12
C ILE A 93 -6.57 -10.54 5.71
N LYS A 94 -6.45 -10.76 7.02
CA LYS A 94 -7.16 -11.84 7.73
C LYS A 94 -8.69 -11.69 7.67
N HIS A 95 -9.19 -10.47 7.42
CA HIS A 95 -10.61 -10.13 7.41
C HIS A 95 -11.07 -9.59 6.04
N GLY A 96 -10.65 -10.25 4.97
CA GLY A 96 -11.23 -10.02 3.63
C GLY A 96 -10.58 -8.93 2.79
N VAL A 97 -9.56 -8.21 3.29
CA VAL A 97 -8.78 -7.30 2.43
C VAL A 97 -7.94 -8.11 1.45
N ARG A 98 -8.08 -7.81 0.15
CA ARG A 98 -7.38 -8.48 -0.95
C ARG A 98 -6.56 -7.53 -1.83
N LYS A 99 -6.79 -6.22 -1.72
CA LYS A 99 -6.02 -5.19 -2.43
C LYS A 99 -5.61 -4.07 -1.47
N ILE A 100 -4.32 -3.76 -1.47
CA ILE A 100 -3.69 -2.76 -0.61
C ILE A 100 -3.01 -1.72 -1.51
N ASN A 101 -3.45 -0.46 -1.45
CA ASN A 101 -2.87 0.58 -2.28
C ASN A 101 -1.64 1.19 -1.59
N VAL A 102 -0.47 1.01 -2.21
CA VAL A 102 0.82 1.55 -1.75
C VAL A 102 1.41 2.44 -2.85
N ASP A 103 1.78 3.67 -2.50
CA ASP A 103 2.34 4.64 -3.45
C ASP A 103 3.41 5.50 -2.76
N THR A 104 3.06 6.14 -1.64
CA THR A 104 3.96 7.02 -0.89
C THR A 104 5.29 6.33 -0.56
N ASP A 105 5.27 5.07 -0.13
CA ASP A 105 6.50 4.32 0.20
C ASP A 105 7.46 4.24 -1.01
N CYS A 106 6.92 3.99 -2.21
CA CYS A 106 7.70 3.94 -3.46
C CYS A 106 8.27 5.31 -3.82
N ARG A 107 7.45 6.37 -3.70
CA ARG A 107 7.90 7.76 -3.94
C ARG A 107 9.04 8.15 -3.00
N MET A 108 8.92 7.79 -1.72
CA MET A 108 9.95 8.07 -0.72
C MET A 108 11.24 7.29 -0.98
N ALA A 109 11.14 6.00 -1.34
CA ALA A 109 12.31 5.18 -1.67
C ALA A 109 13.10 5.73 -2.86
N ILE A 110 12.39 6.11 -3.93
CA ILE A 110 12.99 6.76 -5.11
C ILE A 110 13.64 8.09 -4.70
N THR A 111 12.89 8.95 -3.99
CA THR A 111 13.36 10.29 -3.62
C THR A 111 14.61 10.23 -2.74
N GLY A 112 14.60 9.39 -1.70
CA GLY A 112 15.75 9.23 -0.81
C GLY A 112 16.98 8.70 -1.52
N ALA A 113 16.82 7.72 -2.42
CA ALA A 113 17.92 7.17 -3.20
C ALA A 113 18.53 8.20 -4.16
N ILE A 114 17.70 8.98 -4.87
CA ILE A 114 18.18 10.05 -5.76
C ILE A 114 18.94 11.10 -4.96
N ARG A 115 18.35 11.60 -3.85
CA ARG A 115 18.98 12.61 -2.99
C ARG A 115 20.34 12.15 -2.49
N LYS A 116 20.44 10.90 -2.04
CA LYS A 116 21.71 10.30 -1.60
C LYS A 116 22.77 10.33 -2.69
N VAL A 117 22.45 9.85 -3.89
CA VAL A 117 23.43 9.77 -5.00
C VAL A 117 23.91 11.17 -5.40
N LEU A 118 22.99 12.13 -5.52
CA LEU A 118 23.35 13.50 -5.92
C LEU A 118 24.21 14.21 -4.85
N ALA A 119 23.98 13.92 -3.57
CA ALA A 119 24.77 14.48 -2.47
C ALA A 119 26.16 13.83 -2.35
N GLU A 120 26.26 12.50 -2.50
CA GLU A 120 27.53 11.76 -2.32
C GLU A 120 28.39 11.73 -3.59
N SER A 121 27.84 12.04 -4.76
CA SER A 121 28.54 11.95 -6.04
C SER A 121 28.20 13.13 -6.96
N PRO A 122 28.58 14.37 -6.59
CA PRO A 122 28.15 15.60 -7.29
C PRO A 122 28.62 15.69 -8.75
N ALA A 123 29.65 14.95 -9.13
CA ALA A 123 30.13 14.90 -10.52
C ALA A 123 29.24 14.02 -11.44
N LYS A 124 28.37 13.18 -10.88
CA LYS A 124 27.49 12.30 -11.67
C LYS A 124 26.29 13.08 -12.18
N PHE A 125 26.15 13.16 -13.50
CA PHE A 125 25.05 13.85 -14.18
C PHE A 125 24.19 12.91 -15.03
N ASP A 126 24.68 11.70 -15.34
CA ASP A 126 23.93 10.72 -16.11
C ASP A 126 22.70 10.27 -15.31
N PRO A 127 21.47 10.43 -15.84
CA PRO A 127 20.27 10.00 -15.13
C PRO A 127 20.27 8.55 -14.68
N ARG A 128 20.96 7.67 -15.41
CA ARG A 128 21.06 6.25 -15.07
C ARG A 128 21.80 6.04 -13.74
N ASP A 129 22.69 6.94 -13.35
CA ASP A 129 23.48 6.80 -12.14
C ASP A 129 22.67 6.98 -10.86
N TYR A 130 21.64 7.82 -10.87
CA TYR A 130 20.73 8.00 -9.73
C TYR A 130 19.39 7.26 -9.90
N LEU A 131 18.92 7.04 -11.14
CA LEU A 131 17.69 6.29 -11.38
C LEU A 131 17.85 4.78 -11.24
N LYS A 132 19.03 4.20 -11.51
CA LYS A 132 19.29 2.76 -11.24
C LYS A 132 19.18 2.46 -9.73
N PRO A 133 19.88 3.17 -8.82
CA PRO A 133 19.67 3.01 -7.37
C PRO A 133 18.24 3.30 -6.92
N ALA A 134 17.59 4.32 -7.50
CA ALA A 134 16.20 4.64 -7.16
C ALA A 134 15.23 3.50 -7.48
N ARG A 135 15.37 2.88 -8.67
CA ARG A 135 14.59 1.70 -9.04
C ARG A 135 14.87 0.53 -8.11
N ALA A 136 16.12 0.29 -7.73
CA ALA A 136 16.47 -0.76 -6.78
C ALA A 136 15.86 -0.53 -5.38
N ALA A 137 15.84 0.72 -4.91
CA ALA A 137 15.21 1.09 -3.65
C ALA A 137 13.68 0.84 -3.67
N MET A 138 13.00 1.24 -4.76
CA MET A 138 11.57 0.93 -4.95
C MET A 138 11.32 -0.58 -5.04
N GLN A 139 12.16 -1.33 -5.77
CA GLN A 139 12.04 -2.77 -5.88
C GLN A 139 12.12 -3.45 -4.51
N LYS A 140 13.03 -3.00 -3.63
CA LYS A 140 13.14 -3.50 -2.26
C LYS A 140 11.83 -3.29 -1.48
N VAL A 141 11.26 -2.08 -1.52
CA VAL A 141 9.97 -1.78 -0.89
C VAL A 141 8.86 -2.69 -1.42
N CYS A 142 8.74 -2.83 -2.74
CA CYS A 142 7.73 -3.71 -3.33
C CYS A 142 7.89 -5.17 -2.89
N ALA A 143 9.12 -5.69 -2.92
CA ALA A 143 9.42 -7.06 -2.51
C ALA A 143 9.07 -7.30 -1.03
N GLU A 144 9.43 -6.39 -0.14
CA GLU A 144 9.08 -6.45 1.28
C GLU A 144 7.57 -6.48 1.49
N ARG A 145 6.82 -5.61 0.81
CA ARG A 145 5.35 -5.58 0.90
C ARG A 145 4.74 -6.87 0.37
N MET A 146 5.22 -7.41 -0.75
CA MET A 146 4.76 -8.69 -1.28
C MET A 146 4.96 -9.85 -0.29
N VAL A 147 6.09 -9.87 0.44
CA VAL A 147 6.35 -10.86 1.50
C VAL A 147 5.42 -10.61 2.69
N GLN A 148 5.38 -9.39 3.21
CA GLN A 148 4.57 -9.01 4.37
C GLN A 148 3.07 -9.25 4.18
N PHE A 149 2.58 -9.11 2.95
CA PHE A 149 1.18 -9.31 2.59
C PHE A 149 0.86 -10.75 2.15
N GLY A 150 1.84 -11.67 2.21
CA GLY A 150 1.65 -13.08 1.87
C GLY A 150 1.43 -13.35 0.39
N GLN A 151 1.87 -12.45 -0.50
CA GLN A 151 1.74 -12.59 -1.96
C GLN A 151 2.91 -13.37 -2.58
N ALA A 152 4.09 -13.27 -1.98
CA ALA A 152 5.31 -13.91 -2.49
C ALA A 152 5.12 -15.43 -2.69
N GLY A 153 5.51 -15.94 -3.86
CA GLY A 153 5.40 -17.35 -4.23
C GLY A 153 4.02 -17.82 -4.73
N ASN A 154 3.02 -16.94 -4.83
CA ASN A 154 1.69 -17.31 -5.31
C ASN A 154 1.47 -17.11 -6.82
N ALA A 155 2.36 -16.42 -7.53
CA ALA A 155 2.17 -16.07 -8.94
C ALA A 155 1.88 -17.29 -9.84
N GLY A 156 2.65 -18.38 -9.70
CA GLY A 156 2.44 -19.60 -10.49
C GLY A 156 1.22 -20.43 -10.10
N LYS A 157 0.49 -20.05 -9.04
CA LYS A 157 -0.72 -20.74 -8.56
C LYS A 157 -2.00 -20.11 -9.09
N VAL A 158 -1.92 -18.91 -9.66
CA VAL A 158 -3.09 -18.16 -10.13
C VAL A 158 -3.35 -18.52 -11.59
N PRO A 159 -4.54 -19.03 -11.95
CA PRO A 159 -4.88 -19.26 -13.34
C PRO A 159 -4.98 -17.92 -14.07
N VAL A 160 -4.32 -17.81 -15.22
CA VAL A 160 -4.46 -16.66 -16.11
C VAL A 160 -5.74 -16.87 -16.93
N ILE A 161 -6.70 -15.97 -16.78
CA ILE A 161 -7.95 -15.98 -17.54
C ILE A 161 -7.98 -14.68 -18.36
N THR A 162 -8.28 -14.81 -19.65
CA THR A 162 -8.38 -13.64 -20.54
C THR A 162 -9.62 -12.82 -20.21
N LEU A 163 -9.65 -11.56 -20.64
CA LEU A 163 -10.82 -10.70 -20.47
C LEU A 163 -12.06 -11.26 -21.20
N ASP A 164 -11.88 -11.86 -22.38
CA ASP A 164 -12.97 -12.47 -23.14
C ASP A 164 -13.57 -13.70 -22.43
N GLU A 165 -12.73 -14.52 -21.77
CA GLU A 165 -13.19 -15.64 -20.95
C GLU A 165 -13.87 -15.17 -19.67
N MET A 166 -13.37 -14.09 -19.05
CA MET A 166 -14.01 -13.51 -17.86
C MET A 166 -15.36 -12.87 -18.18
N ALA A 167 -15.49 -12.17 -19.31
CA ALA A 167 -16.74 -11.54 -19.72
C ALA A 167 -17.90 -12.56 -19.78
N LYS A 168 -17.63 -13.75 -20.33
CA LYS A 168 -18.60 -14.87 -20.39
C LYS A 168 -19.09 -15.35 -19.01
N ARG A 169 -18.37 -15.05 -17.92
CA ARG A 169 -18.78 -15.42 -16.56
C ARG A 169 -19.78 -14.45 -15.95
N TYR A 170 -19.87 -13.22 -16.45
CA TYR A 170 -20.83 -12.21 -15.98
C TYR A 170 -22.19 -12.31 -16.68
N GLY A 171 -22.29 -13.09 -17.76
CA GLY A 171 -23.49 -13.22 -18.61
C GLY A 171 -23.21 -12.83 -20.04
#